data_AF-A0A932GLQ7-F1
#
_entry.id   AF-A0A932GLQ7-F1
#
_cell.length_a   1.000
_cell.length_b   1.000
_cell.length_c   1.000
_cell.angle_alpha   90.00
_cell.angle_beta   90.00
_cell.angle_gamma   90.00
#
_symmetry.space_group_name_H-M   'P 1'
#
loop_
_entity.id
_entity.type
_entity.pdbx_description
1 polymer ?
#
loop_
_entity_poly.entity_id
_entity_poly.type
_entity_poly.pdbx_seq_one_letter_code
_entity_poly.pdbx_strand_id
1 'polypeptide(L)'
;MEWSALGPLGIYRDAGPRVTLGLRPLLLRETDAEGDSTEADVFYPFGAYSREREDVDWRFFTLFRRAELAPPGREEATPSEVSLYPFLFWRTGSPGRPGYFAFFPLGGHLRDRFGRDDITF
;
A
#
# COMPACT_ATOMS: atom_id res chain seq x y z
N MET A 1 0.68 11.62 -25.64
CA MET A 1 0.25 10.85 -26.84
C MET A 1 -0.13 9.45 -26.38
N GLU A 2 -1.26 8.89 -26.83
CA GLU A 2 -1.72 7.55 -26.44
C GLU A 2 -1.50 6.58 -27.60
N TRP A 3 -0.79 5.47 -27.35
CA TRP A 3 -0.59 4.40 -28.34
C TRP A 3 -1.10 3.08 -27.76
N SER A 4 -2.15 2.54 -28.36
CA SER A 4 -2.73 1.24 -28.00
C SER A 4 -2.25 0.19 -29.02
N ALA A 5 -1.03 -0.32 -28.86
CA ALA A 5 -0.43 -1.20 -29.87
C ALA A 5 -0.86 -2.68 -29.78
N LEU A 6 -1.62 -3.10 -28.75
CA LEU A 6 -1.89 -4.52 -28.48
C LEU A 6 -3.34 -4.84 -28.05
N GLY A 7 -4.33 -4.10 -28.55
CA GLY A 7 -5.74 -4.30 -28.17
C GLY A 7 -6.05 -3.94 -26.70
N PRO A 8 -7.11 -4.48 -26.07
CA PRO A 8 -7.51 -4.13 -24.69
C PRO A 8 -6.51 -4.57 -23.59
N LEU A 9 -5.43 -5.24 -24.00
CA LEU A 9 -4.44 -5.84 -23.09
C LEU A 9 -3.24 -4.92 -22.88
N GLY A 10 -2.75 -4.22 -23.91
CA GLY A 10 -1.58 -3.34 -23.80
C GLY A 10 -1.96 -1.87 -23.72
N ILE A 11 -1.57 -1.19 -22.65
CA ILE A 11 -1.80 0.24 -22.44
C ILE A 11 -0.45 0.93 -22.27
N TYR A 12 -0.22 1.98 -23.05
CA TYR A 12 0.84 2.95 -22.81
C TYR A 12 0.24 4.35 -22.93
N ARG A 13 0.32 5.12 -21.84
CA ARG A 13 -0.19 6.48 -21.77
C ARG A 13 0.84 7.38 -21.12
N ASP A 14 1.27 8.38 -21.87
CA ASP A 14 2.06 9.50 -21.38
C ASP A 14 1.15 10.73 -21.29
N ALA A 15 0.83 11.13 -20.06
CA ALA A 15 -0.10 12.20 -19.73
C ALA A 15 0.57 13.47 -19.18
N GLY A 16 1.90 13.61 -19.29
CA GLY A 16 2.63 14.77 -18.77
C GLY A 16 3.29 14.48 -17.41
N PRO A 17 2.61 14.69 -16.27
CA PRO A 17 3.18 14.37 -14.96
C PRO A 17 3.10 12.87 -14.62
N ARG A 18 2.47 12.04 -15.47
CA ARG A 18 2.29 10.61 -15.19
C ARG A 18 2.47 9.75 -16.44
N VAL A 19 3.22 8.67 -16.27
CA VAL A 19 3.46 7.64 -17.28
C VAL A 19 2.84 6.33 -16.81
N THR A 20 1.87 5.82 -17.58
CA THR A 20 1.18 4.56 -17.33
C THR A 20 1.61 3.53 -18.37
N LEU A 21 2.06 2.36 -17.90
CA LEU A 21 2.40 1.19 -18.69
C LEU A 21 1.62 -0.01 -18.16
N GLY A 22 0.89 -0.73 -19.01
CA GLY A 22 0.08 -1.87 -18.57
C GLY A 22 0.00 -3.00 -19.58
N LEU A 23 -0.03 -4.22 -19.06
CA LEU A 23 -0.41 -5.46 -19.72
C LEU A 23 -1.55 -6.12 -18.92
N ARG A 24 -2.80 -5.74 -19.20
CA ARG A 24 -3.98 -6.31 -18.52
C ARG A 24 -4.14 -7.81 -18.84
N PRO A 25 -4.61 -8.63 -17.87
CA PRO A 25 -4.87 -8.32 -16.45
C PRO A 25 -3.62 -8.48 -15.55
N LEU A 26 -2.46 -8.75 -16.13
CA LEU A 26 -1.28 -9.24 -15.43
C LEU A 26 -0.47 -8.14 -14.73
N LEU A 27 -0.36 -6.97 -15.35
CA LEU A 27 0.47 -5.88 -14.83
C LEU A 27 -0.13 -4.53 -15.21
N LEU A 28 -0.23 -3.60 -14.27
CA LEU A 28 -0.41 -2.19 -14.54
C LEU A 28 0.62 -1.45 -13.71
N ARG A 29 1.34 -0.49 -14.27
CA ARG A 29 2.34 0.31 -13.59
C ARG A 29 2.14 1.78 -13.94
N GLU A 30 2.06 2.62 -12.93
CA GLU A 30 1.95 4.07 -13.06
C GLU A 30 3.13 4.71 -12.32
N THR A 31 3.85 5.59 -13.01
CA THR A 31 4.99 6.32 -12.44
C THR A 31 4.76 7.81 -12.64
N ASP A 32 5.04 8.63 -11.64
CA ASP A 32 5.09 10.08 -11.81
C ASP A 32 6.33 10.51 -12.63
N ALA A 33 6.26 11.62 -13.34
CA ALA A 33 7.35 12.18 -14.13
C ALA A 33 8.60 12.51 -13.29
N GLU A 34 8.42 12.86 -12.01
CA GLU A 34 9.52 13.09 -11.08
C GLU A 34 10.06 11.79 -10.45
N GLY A 35 9.38 10.65 -10.67
CA GLY A 35 9.78 9.34 -10.11
C GLY A 35 9.48 9.16 -8.63
N ASP A 36 8.84 10.14 -7.99
CA ASP A 36 8.53 10.17 -6.56
C ASP A 36 7.42 9.19 -6.15
N SER A 37 6.49 8.88 -7.06
CA SER A 37 5.44 7.89 -6.83
C SER A 37 5.47 6.79 -7.88
N THR A 38 5.29 5.56 -7.43
CA THR A 38 5.16 4.37 -8.28
C THR A 38 4.05 3.49 -7.75
N GLU A 39 3.05 3.24 -8.58
CA GLU A 39 1.97 2.31 -8.30
C GLU A 39 2.05 1.15 -9.29
N ALA A 40 1.86 -0.08 -8.82
CA ALA A 40 1.87 -1.27 -9.65
C ALA A 40 0.82 -2.30 -9.18
N ASP A 41 -0.12 -2.64 -10.06
CA ASP A 41 -0.99 -3.79 -9.89
C ASP A 41 -0.32 -5.01 -10.55
N VAL A 42 -0.13 -6.08 -9.78
CA VAL A 42 0.46 -7.34 -10.24
C VAL A 42 -0.58 -8.45 -10.07
N PHE A 43 -0.98 -9.07 -11.17
CA PHE A 43 -2.08 -10.03 -11.26
C PHE A 43 -3.38 -9.49 -10.66
N TYR A 44 -3.91 -8.39 -11.19
CA TYR A 44 -5.17 -7.83 -10.72
C TYR A 44 -6.28 -8.90 -10.69
N PRO A 45 -7.08 -9.02 -9.59
CA PRO A 45 -7.14 -8.15 -8.41
C PRO A 45 -6.26 -8.60 -7.22
N PHE A 46 -5.33 -9.53 -7.44
CA PHE A 46 -4.67 -10.29 -6.38
C PHE A 46 -3.44 -9.61 -5.75
N GLY A 47 -2.76 -8.71 -6.44
CA GLY A 47 -1.57 -8.05 -5.91
C GLY A 47 -1.54 -6.57 -6.29
N ALA A 48 -1.30 -5.71 -5.31
CA ALA A 48 -1.06 -4.29 -5.52
C ALA A 48 0.16 -3.86 -4.73
N TYR A 49 0.96 -3.01 -5.33
CA TYR A 49 2.15 -2.40 -4.77
C TYR A 49 2.08 -0.90 -5.00
N SER A 50 2.33 -0.11 -3.97
CA SER A 50 2.44 1.34 -4.13
C SER A 50 3.60 1.86 -3.29
N ARG A 51 4.36 2.78 -3.88
CA ARG A 51 5.44 3.52 -3.24
C ARG A 51 5.21 5.01 -3.46
N GLU A 52 5.23 5.78 -2.38
CA GLU A 52 5.11 7.23 -2.42
C GLU A 52 6.22 7.84 -1.55
N ARG A 53 7.21 8.46 -2.19
CA ARG A 53 8.43 8.98 -1.55
C ARG A 53 9.16 7.91 -0.72
N GLU A 54 8.89 7.86 0.58
CA GLU A 54 9.50 6.94 1.56
C GLU A 54 8.50 5.89 2.07
N ASP A 55 7.21 6.02 1.75
CA ASP A 55 6.16 5.08 2.12
C ASP A 55 6.13 3.91 1.13
N VAL A 56 6.05 2.68 1.66
CA VAL A 56 5.95 1.45 0.85
C VAL A 56 4.76 0.62 1.32
N ASP A 57 3.82 0.31 0.43
CA ASP A 57 2.62 -0.48 0.70
C ASP A 57 2.52 -1.67 -0.27
N TRP A 58 2.37 -2.86 0.31
CA TRP A 58 2.14 -4.12 -0.40
C TRP A 58 0.80 -4.69 0.03
N ARG A 59 -0.06 -5.01 -0.93
CA ARG A 59 -1.37 -5.64 -0.71
C ARG A 59 -1.49 -6.91 -1.54
N PHE A 60 -1.95 -7.99 -0.91
CA PHE A 60 -2.23 -9.26 -1.58
C PHE A 60 -3.64 -9.75 -1.21
N PHE A 61 -4.46 -10.06 -2.21
CA PHE A 61 -5.85 -10.53 -2.11
C PHE A 61 -6.79 -9.66 -1.26
N THR A 62 -6.47 -8.37 -1.04
CA THR A 62 -7.13 -7.48 -0.06
C THR A 62 -7.00 -7.93 1.41
N LEU A 63 -6.65 -9.20 1.66
CA LEU A 63 -6.53 -9.79 2.98
C LEU A 63 -5.20 -9.44 3.63
N PHE A 64 -4.10 -9.53 2.90
CA PHE A 64 -2.77 -9.24 3.43
C PHE A 64 -2.33 -7.84 3.02
N ARG A 65 -1.85 -7.07 3.99
CA ARG A 65 -1.26 -5.74 3.80
C ARG A 65 0.02 -5.61 4.61
N ARG A 66 1.07 -5.10 4.00
CA ARG A 66 2.29 -4.65 4.68
C ARG A 66 2.58 -3.21 4.25
N ALA A 67 2.69 -2.30 5.22
CA ALA A 67 3.01 -0.91 4.99
C ALA A 67 4.23 -0.50 5.82
N GLU A 68 5.12 0.28 5.23
CA GLU A 68 6.20 1.00 5.90
C GLU A 68 5.85 2.48 5.80
N LEU A 69 5.57 3.10 6.95
CA LEU A 69 5.06 4.47 7.05
C LEU A 69 6.21 5.38 7.47
N ALA A 70 6.82 6.07 6.53
CA ALA A 70 7.83 7.08 6.79
C ALA A 70 7.17 8.33 7.42
N PRO A 71 7.55 8.72 8.64
CA PRO A 71 7.08 9.97 9.19
C PRO A 71 7.67 11.14 8.37
N PRO A 72 6.87 12.14 7.97
CA PRO A 72 7.37 13.25 7.17
C PRO A 72 8.45 14.02 7.95
N GLY A 73 9.67 14.04 7.41
CA GLY A 73 10.76 14.92 7.84
C GLY A 73 11.53 14.51 9.09
N ARG A 74 11.58 13.21 9.46
CA ARG A 74 12.43 12.74 10.57
C ARG A 74 13.20 11.47 10.21
N GLU A 75 14.50 11.44 10.52
CA GLU A 75 15.38 10.25 10.54
C GLU A 75 15.02 9.26 11.67
N GLU A 76 13.73 9.14 12.00
CA GLU A 76 13.24 8.25 13.05
C GLU A 76 12.83 6.89 12.47
N ALA A 77 12.86 5.85 13.30
CA ALA A 77 12.53 4.50 12.89
C ALA A 77 11.14 4.44 12.21
N THR A 78 11.12 4.12 10.92
CA THR A 78 9.92 3.93 10.09
C THR A 78 9.00 2.87 10.72
N PRO A 79 7.83 3.23 11.27
CA PRO A 79 6.88 2.24 11.76
C PRO A 79 6.41 1.34 10.61
N SER A 80 6.50 0.04 10.83
CA SER A 80 5.94 -0.99 9.95
C SER A 80 4.59 -1.49 10.47
N GLU A 81 3.66 -1.69 9.55
CA GLU A 81 2.32 -2.20 9.81
C GLU A 81 2.07 -3.44 8.95
N VAL A 82 1.55 -4.50 9.57
CA VAL A 82 1.15 -5.75 8.93
C VAL A 82 -0.29 -6.04 9.32
N SER A 83 -1.12 -6.41 8.34
CA SER A 83 -2.51 -6.78 8.58
C SER A 83 -2.87 -8.00 7.74
N LEU A 84 -3.54 -8.97 8.36
CA LEU A 84 -4.22 -10.08 7.71
C LEU A 84 -5.71 -9.97 8.06
N TYR A 85 -6.46 -9.24 7.24
CA TYR A 85 -7.86 -8.97 7.47
C TYR A 85 -8.70 -10.27 7.40
N PRO A 86 -9.73 -10.42 8.24
CA PRO A 86 -10.10 -9.56 9.38
C PRO A 86 -9.42 -9.95 10.71
N PHE A 87 -8.50 -10.91 10.70
CA PHE A 87 -8.11 -11.63 11.92
C PHE A 87 -6.88 -11.05 12.63
N LEU A 88 -5.81 -10.68 11.93
CA LEU A 88 -4.54 -10.33 12.56
C LEU A 88 -4.12 -8.91 12.20
N PHE A 89 -3.72 -8.13 13.19
CA PHE A 89 -3.22 -6.77 13.00
C PHE A 89 -2.01 -6.53 13.89
N TRP A 90 -0.95 -5.99 13.30
CA TRP A 90 0.29 -5.71 14.00
C TRP A 90 0.89 -4.40 13.49
N ARG A 91 1.30 -3.52 14.40
CA ARG A 91 2.06 -2.31 14.10
C ARG A 91 3.24 -2.18 15.06
N THR A 92 4.43 -1.95 14.53
CA THR A 92 5.60 -1.61 15.35
C THR A 92 5.48 -0.18 15.89
N GLY A 93 6.02 0.07 17.07
CA GLY A 93 5.97 1.38 17.71
C GLY A 93 7.02 2.33 17.14
N SER A 94 6.73 3.63 17.17
CA SER A 94 7.65 4.73 16.84
C SER A 94 7.49 5.87 17.87
N PRO A 95 8.44 6.82 17.97
CA PRO A 95 8.30 7.95 18.89
C PRO A 95 6.96 8.68 18.69
N GLY A 96 6.16 8.78 19.75
CA GLY A 96 4.83 9.41 19.71
C GLY A 96 3.70 8.55 19.13
N ARG A 97 3.98 7.33 18.64
CA ARG A 97 2.94 6.37 18.19
C ARG A 97 3.19 4.97 18.77
N PRO A 98 2.42 4.54 19.79
CA PRO A 98 2.57 3.20 20.34
C PRO A 98 2.23 2.13 19.30
N GLY A 99 3.03 1.07 19.31
CA GLY A 99 2.75 -0.16 18.58
C GLY A 99 1.51 -0.85 19.15
N TYR A 100 0.97 -1.79 18.39
CA TYR A 100 -0.19 -2.58 18.81
C TYR A 100 -0.17 -3.96 18.18
N PHE A 101 -0.90 -4.88 18.80
CA PHE A 101 -1.13 -6.23 18.29
C PHE A 101 -2.56 -6.65 18.66
N ALA A 102 -3.30 -7.14 17.66
CA ALA A 102 -4.65 -7.65 17.85
C ALA A 102 -4.88 -8.91 17.02
N PHE A 103 -5.55 -9.89 17.63
CA PHE A 103 -6.07 -11.08 16.97
C PHE A 103 -7.59 -11.15 17.17
N PHE A 104 -8.33 -10.65 16.19
CA PHE A 104 -9.80 -10.60 16.23
C PHE A 104 -10.42 -11.99 16.03
N PRO A 105 -11.47 -12.35 16.80
CA PRO A 105 -12.04 -11.63 17.95
C PRO A 105 -11.47 -12.11 19.30
N LEU A 106 -10.32 -12.80 19.32
CA LEU A 106 -9.81 -13.47 20.50
C LEU A 106 -9.15 -12.53 21.53
N GLY A 107 -8.55 -11.44 21.08
CA GLY A 107 -7.99 -10.45 22.01
C GLY A 107 -6.92 -9.54 21.41
N GLY A 108 -6.53 -8.54 22.20
CA GLY A 108 -5.48 -7.58 21.87
C GLY A 108 -6.03 -6.18 21.62
N HIS A 109 -5.14 -5.28 21.21
CA HIS A 109 -5.44 -3.86 21.07
C HIS A 109 -5.19 -3.40 19.64
N LEU A 110 -6.11 -2.62 19.11
CA LEU A 110 -6.03 -1.98 17.80
C LEU A 110 -6.17 -0.48 18.00
N ARG A 111 -5.36 0.32 17.29
CA ARG A 111 -5.39 1.79 17.41
C ARG A 111 -5.61 2.44 16.06
N ASP A 112 -6.35 3.55 16.04
CA ASP A 112 -6.60 4.36 14.84
C ASP A 112 -7.25 3.57 13.69
N ARG A 113 -8.20 2.68 14.00
CA ARG A 113 -8.84 1.78 13.03
C ARG A 113 -10.36 1.77 13.18
N PHE A 114 -11.04 1.53 12.07
CA PHE A 114 -12.51 1.47 12.01
C PHE A 114 -13.20 2.73 12.60
N GLY A 115 -12.57 3.90 12.45
CA GLY A 115 -13.08 5.16 13.00
C GLY A 115 -13.00 5.28 14.52
N ARG A 116 -12.20 4.42 15.19
CA ARG A 116 -11.97 4.46 16.64
C ARG A 116 -10.49 4.62 16.95
N ASP A 117 -10.21 5.38 18.00
CA ASP A 117 -8.85 5.64 18.47
C ASP A 117 -8.22 4.41 19.12
N ASP A 118 -9.03 3.65 19.88
CA ASP A 118 -8.61 2.40 20.52
C ASP A 118 -9.76 1.37 20.47
N ILE A 119 -9.42 0.13 20.16
CA ILE A 119 -10.31 -1.04 20.23
C ILE A 119 -9.58 -2.12 20.99
N THR A 120 -10.20 -2.59 22.06
CA THR A 120 -9.75 -3.75 22.83
C THR A 120 -10.73 -4.89 22.57
N PHE A 121 -10.21 -6.05 22.19
CA PHE A 121 -10.99 -7.28 21.98
C PHE A 121 -10.90 -8.20 23.20
#